data_AF-A0A8S8X9N1-F1
#
_entry.id   AF-A0A8S8X9N1-F1
#
_cell.length_a   1.000
_cell.length_b   1.000
_cell.length_c   1.000
_cell.angle_alpha   90.00
_cell.angle_beta   90.00
_cell.angle_gamma   90.00
#
_symmetry.space_group_name_H-M   'P 1'
#
loop_
_entity.id
_entity.type
_entity.pdbx_description
1 polymer ?
#
loop_
_entity_poly.entity_id
_entity_poly.type
_entity_poly.pdbx_seq_one_letter_code
_entity_poly.pdbx_strand_id
1 'polypeptide(L)'
;MVSWAAVAVAVVLGAICYAPSTLFFPYEVLAGDVRILAEAPVDAVAIADILARADARLATSPLATPLGRRTIYLTNGGWRWTLLSLPLGRGAFAVTRPFSTNIVLNRSDVAKDRVGNNAPTGGRRTLTGTIAHETTHLLINRHYGPLQARFFATWRVEGYCDHVAGESSLSPEDAERLRNSGTVTPALQYFDARRKIEAEAAAGATVDQLLQGNAGAN
;
A
#
# COMPACT_ATOMS: atom_id res chain seq x y z
N MET A 1 15.39 32.94 7.70
CA MET A 1 14.37 33.04 8.76
C MET A 1 13.24 32.10 8.40
N VAL A 2 12.89 31.14 9.25
CA VAL A 2 11.75 30.25 8.99
C VAL A 2 10.48 31.03 9.31
N SER A 3 9.55 31.10 8.36
CA SER A 3 8.25 31.76 8.58
C SER A 3 7.41 30.94 9.55
N TRP A 4 6.90 31.57 10.62
CA TRP A 4 5.97 30.93 11.56
C TRP A 4 4.71 30.40 10.87
N ALA A 5 4.27 31.04 9.78
CA ALA A 5 3.16 30.53 8.97
C ALA A 5 3.51 29.19 8.31
N ALA A 6 4.75 29.03 7.82
CA ALA A 6 5.20 27.77 7.23
C ALA A 6 5.29 26.65 8.28
N VAL A 7 5.73 26.97 9.50
CA VAL A 7 5.74 26.02 10.62
C VAL A 7 4.32 25.59 10.98
N ALA A 8 3.39 26.55 11.12
CA ALA A 8 2.00 26.25 11.43
C ALA A 8 1.35 25.35 10.37
N VAL A 9 1.56 25.64 9.09
CA VAL A 9 1.08 24.79 7.99
C VAL A 9 1.69 23.39 8.06
N ALA A 10 3.00 23.27 8.29
CA ALA A 10 3.67 21.98 8.41
C ALA A 10 3.13 21.15 9.60
N VAL A 11 2.87 21.79 10.74
CA VAL A 11 2.28 21.14 11.92
C VAL A 11 0.86 20.65 11.63
N VAL A 12 0.03 21.48 11.00
CA VAL A 12 -1.35 21.10 10.63
C VAL A 12 -1.34 19.93 9.64
N LEU A 13 -0.51 19.98 8.59
CA LEU A 13 -0.38 18.88 7.65
C LEU A 13 0.16 17.61 8.31
N GLY A 14 1.14 17.75 9.21
CA GLY A 14 1.68 16.64 10.00
C GLY A 14 0.61 15.98 10.87
N ALA A 15 -0.22 16.78 11.54
CA ALA A 15 -1.33 16.29 12.36
C ALA A 15 -2.39 15.57 11.53
N ILE A 16 -2.76 16.11 10.36
CA ILE A 16 -3.71 15.48 9.43
C ILE A 16 -3.18 14.15 8.90
N CYS A 17 -1.90 14.08 8.54
CA CYS A 17 -1.26 12.83 8.10
C CYS A 17 -1.18 11.79 9.22
N TYR A 18 -0.98 12.21 10.47
CA TYR A 18 -0.93 11.31 11.63
C TYR A 18 -2.32 10.81 12.03
N ALA A 19 -3.33 11.69 11.99
CA ALA A 19 -4.71 11.41 12.35
C ALA A 19 -5.67 11.77 11.21
N PRO A 20 -5.78 10.93 10.15
CA PRO A 20 -6.66 11.21 9.01
C PRO A 20 -8.14 11.39 9.38
N SER A 21 -8.57 10.83 10.52
CA SER A 21 -9.94 11.00 11.04
C SER A 21 -10.34 12.46 11.27
N THR A 22 -9.38 13.38 11.40
CA THR A 22 -9.62 14.83 11.47
C THR A 22 -10.30 15.39 10.21
N LEU A 23 -10.24 14.68 9.08
CA LEU A 23 -10.88 15.08 7.82
C LEU A 23 -12.35 14.64 7.71
N PHE A 24 -12.93 14.11 8.78
CA PHE A 24 -14.32 13.65 8.86
C PHE A 24 -14.68 12.56 7.84
N PHE A 25 -14.77 11.33 8.33
CA PHE A 25 -15.25 10.16 7.61
C PHE A 25 -16.60 9.75 8.22
N PRO A 26 -17.73 9.99 7.51
CA PRO A 26 -19.07 9.83 8.10
C PRO A 26 -19.50 8.39 8.38
N TYR A 27 -18.82 7.40 7.79
CA TYR A 27 -19.17 5.99 7.96
C TYR A 27 -18.05 5.25 8.67
N GLU A 28 -18.42 4.43 9.64
CA GLU A 28 -17.50 3.60 10.42
C GLU A 28 -18.00 2.16 10.48
N VAL A 29 -17.09 1.21 10.28
CA VAL A 29 -17.34 -0.22 10.48
C VAL A 29 -16.17 -0.81 11.26
N LEU A 30 -16.46 -1.66 12.24
CA LEU A 30 -15.45 -2.44 12.94
C LEU A 30 -15.48 -3.88 12.43
N ALA A 31 -14.34 -4.37 11.93
CA ALA A 31 -14.17 -5.75 11.48
C ALA A 31 -12.98 -6.38 12.24
N GLY A 32 -13.29 -7.08 13.33
CA GLY A 32 -12.26 -7.57 14.26
C GLY A 32 -11.46 -6.42 14.89
N ASP A 33 -10.13 -6.47 14.77
CA ASP A 33 -9.23 -5.40 15.23
C ASP A 33 -9.03 -4.26 14.21
N VAL A 34 -9.73 -4.32 13.07
CA VAL A 34 -9.62 -3.34 11.99
C VAL A 34 -10.79 -2.36 12.06
N ARG A 35 -10.47 -1.08 12.30
CA ARG A 35 -11.46 0.01 12.17
C ARG A 35 -11.45 0.54 10.74
N ILE A 36 -12.60 0.56 10.10
CA ILE A 36 -12.80 1.12 8.76
C ILE A 36 -13.49 2.47 8.89
N LEU A 37 -12.90 3.52 8.31
CA LEU A 37 -13.49 4.85 8.22
C LEU A 37 -13.66 5.22 6.75
N ALA A 38 -14.86 5.59 6.32
CA ALA A 38 -15.18 5.74 4.89
C ALA A 38 -15.98 7.00 4.56
N GLU A 39 -15.83 7.46 3.32
CA GLU A 39 -16.60 8.58 2.74
C GLU A 39 -18.01 8.18 2.25
N ALA A 40 -18.24 6.89 2.01
CA ALA A 40 -19.50 6.32 1.56
C ALA A 40 -19.89 5.12 2.45
N PRO A 41 -21.18 4.71 2.46
CA PRO A 41 -21.62 3.52 3.19
C PRO A 41 -20.79 2.29 2.81
N VAL A 42 -20.40 1.51 3.82
CA VAL A 42 -19.61 0.28 3.65
C VAL A 42 -20.45 -0.91 4.07
N ASP A 43 -20.55 -1.91 3.19
CA ASP A 43 -21.11 -3.20 3.55
C ASP A 43 -20.13 -3.94 4.47
N ALA A 44 -20.56 -4.20 5.70
CA ALA A 44 -19.74 -4.81 6.74
C ALA A 44 -19.34 -6.26 6.42
N VAL A 45 -20.19 -7.00 5.71
CA VAL A 45 -19.91 -8.39 5.32
C VAL A 45 -18.90 -8.40 4.18
N ALA A 46 -19.09 -7.54 3.18
CA ALA A 46 -18.17 -7.44 2.05
C ALA A 46 -16.76 -6.99 2.46
N ILE A 47 -16.65 -6.00 3.37
CA ILE A 47 -15.33 -5.58 3.86
C ILE A 47 -14.66 -6.63 4.73
N ALA A 48 -15.43 -7.38 5.53
CA ALA A 48 -14.88 -8.48 6.33
C ALA A 48 -14.32 -9.61 5.43
N ASP A 49 -15.01 -9.95 4.34
CA ASP A 49 -14.49 -10.92 3.35
C ASP A 49 -13.20 -10.44 2.68
N ILE A 50 -13.15 -9.17 2.25
CA ILE A 50 -11.94 -8.56 1.67
C ILE A 50 -10.77 -8.64 2.66
N LEU A 51 -11.01 -8.30 3.92
CA LEU A 51 -9.99 -8.37 4.98
C LEU A 51 -9.51 -9.80 5.21
N ALA A 52 -10.42 -10.77 5.27
CA ALA A 52 -10.07 -12.18 5.45
C ALA A 52 -9.21 -12.70 4.28
N ARG A 53 -9.55 -12.33 3.04
CA ARG A 53 -8.75 -12.67 1.85
C ARG A 53 -7.38 -11.97 1.85
N ALA A 54 -7.30 -10.74 2.32
CA ALA A 54 -6.03 -10.03 2.46
C ALA A 54 -5.15 -10.68 3.55
N ASP A 55 -5.73 -11.05 4.69
CA ASP A 55 -5.02 -11.74 5.78
C ASP A 55 -4.55 -13.14 5.33
N ALA A 56 -5.32 -13.86 4.51
CA ALA A 56 -4.88 -15.12 3.91
C ALA A 56 -3.66 -14.96 3.00
N ARG A 57 -3.57 -13.86 2.23
CA ARG A 57 -2.38 -13.54 1.42
C ARG A 57 -1.18 -13.22 2.31
N LEU A 58 -1.39 -12.41 3.36
CA LEU A 58 -0.35 -12.04 4.32
C LEU A 58 0.22 -13.27 5.05
N ALA A 59 -0.61 -14.27 5.35
CA ALA A 59 -0.20 -15.51 6.01
C ALA A 59 0.83 -16.33 5.22
N THR A 60 1.04 -16.03 3.93
CA THR A 60 2.10 -16.66 3.12
C THR A 60 3.49 -16.07 3.37
N SER A 61 3.57 -14.87 3.97
CA SER A 61 4.82 -14.20 4.26
C SER A 61 5.46 -14.74 5.54
N PRO A 62 6.79 -15.00 5.56
CA PRO A 62 7.52 -15.26 6.80
C PRO A 62 7.48 -14.10 7.81
N LEU A 63 7.10 -12.88 7.39
CA LEU A 63 6.94 -11.73 8.26
C LEU A 63 5.55 -11.68 8.93
N ALA A 64 4.66 -12.63 8.63
CA ALA A 64 3.29 -12.64 9.15
C ALA A 64 3.30 -12.64 10.68
N THR A 65 2.89 -11.51 11.26
CA THR A 65 2.74 -11.33 12.69
C THR A 65 1.53 -10.42 12.96
N PRO A 66 0.80 -10.60 14.07
CA PRO A 66 -0.28 -9.69 14.42
C PRO A 66 0.22 -8.24 14.52
N LEU A 67 -0.40 -7.34 13.75
CA LEU A 67 -0.14 -5.90 13.81
C LEU A 67 -0.91 -5.18 14.92
N GLY A 68 -1.85 -5.88 15.57
CA GLY A 68 -2.80 -5.28 16.51
C GLY A 68 -3.82 -4.40 15.81
N ARG A 69 -4.37 -3.42 16.55
CA ARG A 69 -5.40 -2.51 16.02
C ARG A 69 -4.84 -1.63 14.90
N ARG A 70 -5.54 -1.59 13.78
CA ARG A 70 -5.23 -0.76 12.61
C ARG A 70 -6.47 -0.02 12.14
N THR A 71 -6.28 1.17 11.57
CA THR A 71 -7.37 1.92 10.94
C THR A 71 -7.15 1.98 9.43
N ILE A 72 -8.18 1.63 8.66
CA ILE A 72 -8.18 1.76 7.20
C ILE A 72 -9.17 2.88 6.83
N TYR A 73 -8.69 3.84 6.06
CA TYR A 73 -9.46 4.96 5.56
C TYR A 73 -9.81 4.72 4.08
N LEU A 74 -11.10 4.66 3.76
CA LEU A 74 -11.60 4.49 2.39
C LEU A 74 -12.04 5.85 1.84
N THR A 75 -11.35 6.32 0.79
CA THR A 75 -11.73 7.55 0.09
C THR A 75 -12.36 7.23 -1.26
N ASN A 76 -13.17 8.15 -1.78
CA ASN A 76 -13.65 8.14 -3.17
C ASN A 76 -12.68 8.89 -4.10
N GLY A 77 -11.44 9.12 -3.65
CA GLY A 77 -10.49 10.05 -4.24
C GLY A 77 -10.75 11.49 -3.79
N GLY A 78 -10.63 12.44 -4.72
CA GLY A 78 -10.96 13.85 -4.46
C GLY A 78 -9.99 14.57 -3.51
N TRP A 79 -10.52 15.50 -2.71
CA TRP A 79 -9.71 16.41 -1.91
C TRP A 79 -9.12 15.75 -0.66
N ARG A 80 -9.85 14.84 0.02
CA ARG A 80 -9.31 14.10 1.18
C ARG A 80 -8.11 13.25 0.77
N TRP A 81 -8.26 12.49 -0.32
CA TRP A 81 -7.15 11.76 -0.92
C TRP A 81 -5.99 12.69 -1.29
N THR A 82 -6.28 13.80 -1.98
CA THR A 82 -5.24 14.77 -2.38
C THR A 82 -4.40 15.24 -1.19
N LEU A 83 -5.04 15.49 -0.04
CA LEU A 83 -4.37 15.97 1.16
C LEU A 83 -3.58 14.86 1.85
N LEU A 84 -4.22 13.70 2.06
CA LEU A 84 -3.64 12.56 2.76
C LEU A 84 -2.50 11.88 1.98
N SER A 85 -2.52 12.01 0.66
CA SER A 85 -1.50 11.40 -0.20
C SER A 85 -0.24 12.24 -0.34
N LEU A 86 -0.16 13.45 0.23
CA LEU A 86 1.06 14.26 0.20
C LEU A 86 2.17 13.64 1.05
N PRO A 87 3.42 13.51 0.56
CA PRO A 87 3.93 14.00 -0.73
C PRO A 87 3.92 12.96 -1.87
N LEU A 88 3.42 11.74 -1.65
CA LEU A 88 3.41 10.64 -2.64
C LEU A 88 2.63 10.99 -3.92
N GLY A 89 1.64 11.87 -3.81
CA GLY A 89 0.90 12.41 -4.95
C GLY A 89 -0.40 11.67 -5.26
N ARG A 90 -1.15 12.17 -6.24
CA ARG A 90 -2.53 11.71 -6.53
C ARG A 90 -2.61 10.34 -7.21
N GLY A 91 -1.50 9.88 -7.80
CA GLY A 91 -1.42 8.66 -8.59
C GLY A 91 -1.18 7.37 -7.81
N ALA A 92 -1.03 7.43 -6.49
CA ALA A 92 -0.93 6.22 -5.67
C ALA A 92 -2.29 5.53 -5.49
N PHE A 93 -2.28 4.22 -5.24
CA PHE A 93 -3.49 3.48 -4.85
C PHE A 93 -3.79 3.64 -3.36
N ALA A 94 -2.74 3.76 -2.56
CA ALA A 94 -2.83 3.81 -1.13
C ALA A 94 -1.61 4.52 -0.54
N VAL A 95 -1.69 4.83 0.75
CA VAL A 95 -0.59 5.39 1.52
C VAL A 95 -0.56 4.74 2.89
N THR A 96 0.62 4.24 3.25
CA THR A 96 1.04 3.92 4.61
C THR A 96 2.20 4.79 5.05
N ARG A 97 2.40 4.94 6.36
CA ARG A 97 3.50 5.75 6.93
C ARG A 97 4.34 4.92 7.90
N PRO A 98 5.68 5.11 7.95
CA PRO A 98 6.56 4.23 8.72
C PRO A 98 6.27 4.13 10.24
N PHE A 99 5.61 5.13 10.83
CA PHE A 99 5.31 5.19 12.28
C PHE A 99 3.81 5.11 12.59
N SER A 100 3.01 4.59 11.65
CA SER A 100 1.58 4.46 11.80
C SER A 100 1.11 3.12 11.26
N THR A 101 0.07 2.54 11.85
CA THR A 101 -0.62 1.37 11.31
C THR A 101 -1.82 1.76 10.43
N ASN A 102 -1.95 3.06 10.14
CA ASN A 102 -3.02 3.58 9.31
C ASN A 102 -2.75 3.29 7.82
N ILE A 103 -3.77 2.80 7.13
CA ILE A 103 -3.77 2.64 5.68
C ILE A 103 -4.81 3.59 5.11
N VAL A 104 -4.42 4.45 4.17
CA VAL A 104 -5.36 5.31 3.44
C VAL A 104 -5.46 4.81 2.02
N LEU A 105 -6.65 4.40 1.60
CA LEU A 105 -6.92 3.94 0.24
C LEU A 105 -7.54 5.09 -0.58
N ASN A 106 -7.08 5.21 -1.82
CA ASN A 106 -7.69 6.07 -2.86
C ASN A 106 -9.08 5.51 -3.25
N ARG A 107 -9.67 6.00 -4.34
CA ARG A 107 -10.95 5.60 -4.97
C ARG A 107 -11.37 4.14 -4.73
N SER A 108 -11.94 3.87 -3.56
CA SER A 108 -12.23 2.53 -3.05
C SER A 108 -13.68 2.18 -3.36
N ASP A 109 -13.89 0.97 -3.86
CA ASP A 109 -15.20 0.41 -4.16
C ASP A 109 -15.27 -0.99 -3.54
N VAL A 110 -15.78 -1.06 -2.30
CA VAL A 110 -15.86 -2.28 -1.48
C VAL A 110 -16.70 -3.34 -2.19
N ALA A 111 -17.84 -2.94 -2.76
CA ALA A 111 -18.74 -3.86 -3.44
C ALA A 111 -18.10 -4.57 -4.66
N LYS A 112 -17.11 -3.93 -5.28
CA LYS A 112 -16.37 -4.49 -6.43
C LYS A 112 -14.96 -4.96 -6.09
N ASP A 113 -14.59 -4.98 -4.82
CA ASP A 113 -13.23 -5.28 -4.36
C ASP A 113 -12.17 -4.53 -5.19
N ARG A 114 -12.30 -3.20 -5.32
CA ARG A 114 -11.49 -2.42 -6.25
C ARG A 114 -10.99 -1.11 -5.67
N VAL A 115 -9.75 -0.76 -5.99
CA VAL A 115 -9.18 0.58 -5.80
C VAL A 115 -8.62 1.12 -7.12
N GLY A 116 -8.69 2.44 -7.31
CA GLY A 116 -8.23 3.09 -8.53
C GLY A 116 -7.39 4.34 -8.28
N ASN A 117 -6.56 4.72 -9.25
CA ASN A 117 -5.74 5.94 -9.22
C ASN A 117 -5.91 6.86 -10.46
N ASN A 118 -6.88 6.55 -11.33
CA ASN A 118 -7.16 7.21 -12.63
C ASN A 118 -6.09 7.05 -13.73
N ALA A 119 -5.04 6.25 -13.54
CA ALA A 119 -4.14 5.96 -14.65
C ALA A 119 -4.88 5.16 -15.74
N PRO A 120 -4.69 5.49 -17.03
CA PRO A 120 -5.40 4.82 -18.12
C PRO A 120 -5.03 3.34 -18.26
N THR A 121 -3.76 3.00 -17.96
CA THR A 121 -3.24 1.63 -17.95
C THR A 121 -2.66 1.33 -16.58
N GLY A 122 -2.98 0.16 -16.03
CA GLY A 122 -2.55 -0.23 -14.68
C GLY A 122 -3.09 0.66 -13.57
N GLY A 123 -4.18 1.39 -13.79
CA GLY A 123 -4.77 2.30 -12.81
C GLY A 123 -5.83 1.69 -11.91
N ARG A 124 -5.87 0.36 -11.82
CA ARG A 124 -6.80 -0.43 -10.99
C ARG A 124 -6.05 -1.57 -10.32
N ARG A 125 -6.42 -1.85 -9.07
CA ARG A 125 -6.02 -3.03 -8.28
C ARG A 125 -7.23 -3.53 -7.50
N THR A 126 -7.15 -4.73 -6.93
CA THR A 126 -8.18 -5.15 -5.98
C THR A 126 -8.00 -4.43 -4.64
N LEU A 127 -9.07 -4.26 -3.86
CA LEU A 127 -8.92 -3.77 -2.48
C LEU A 127 -8.16 -4.79 -1.64
N THR A 128 -8.48 -6.06 -1.80
CA THR A 128 -7.82 -7.19 -1.15
C THR A 128 -6.30 -7.15 -1.32
N GLY A 129 -5.82 -7.09 -2.55
CA GLY A 129 -4.39 -7.05 -2.85
C GLY A 129 -3.73 -5.76 -2.43
N THR A 130 -4.41 -4.62 -2.56
CA THR A 130 -3.86 -3.35 -2.08
C THR A 130 -3.74 -3.33 -0.55
N ILE A 131 -4.72 -3.85 0.18
CA ILE A 131 -4.64 -3.98 1.64
C ILE A 131 -3.50 -4.93 2.04
N ALA A 132 -3.35 -6.07 1.37
CA ALA A 132 -2.24 -6.99 1.62
C ALA A 132 -0.88 -6.35 1.31
N HIS A 133 -0.75 -5.63 0.20
CA HIS A 133 0.45 -4.89 -0.19
C HIS A 133 0.84 -3.85 0.89
N GLU A 134 -0.09 -2.97 1.25
CA GLU A 134 0.15 -1.92 2.25
C GLU A 134 0.42 -2.50 3.64
N THR A 135 -0.26 -3.58 4.00
CA THR A 135 0.00 -4.26 5.26
C THR A 135 1.37 -4.91 5.28
N THR A 136 1.89 -5.36 4.14
CA THR A 136 3.26 -5.90 4.03
C THR A 136 4.30 -4.83 4.34
N HIS A 137 4.11 -3.58 3.91
CA HIS A 137 4.98 -2.46 4.35
C HIS A 137 4.98 -2.29 5.87
N LEU A 138 3.82 -2.42 6.52
CA LEU A 138 3.72 -2.34 7.98
C LEU A 138 4.45 -3.51 8.66
N LEU A 139 4.37 -4.72 8.11
CA LEU A 139 5.09 -5.90 8.61
C LEU A 139 6.60 -5.73 8.47
N ILE A 140 7.09 -5.22 7.33
CA ILE A 140 8.50 -4.89 7.12
C ILE A 140 8.97 -3.88 8.16
N ASN A 141 8.23 -2.78 8.34
CA ASN A 141 8.57 -1.76 9.34
C ASN A 141 8.54 -2.30 10.78
N ARG A 142 7.63 -3.22 11.09
CA ARG A 142 7.57 -3.87 12.41
C ARG A 142 8.74 -4.82 12.64
N HIS A 143 9.15 -5.56 11.61
CA HIS A 143 10.19 -6.57 11.72
C HIS A 143 11.60 -5.95 11.80
N TYR A 144 11.94 -5.05 10.87
CA TYR A 144 13.27 -4.43 10.80
C TYR A 144 13.37 -3.09 11.53
N GLY A 145 12.23 -2.51 11.90
CA GLY A 145 12.16 -1.13 12.34
C GLY A 145 12.11 -0.16 11.14
N PRO A 146 11.35 0.95 11.26
CA PRO A 146 11.12 1.88 10.16
C PRO A 146 12.40 2.60 9.70
N LEU A 147 13.39 2.75 10.59
CA LEU A 147 14.66 3.39 10.26
C LEU A 147 15.53 2.49 9.38
N GLN A 148 15.62 1.19 9.68
CA GLN A 148 16.37 0.23 8.87
C GLN A 148 15.68 0.00 7.53
N ALA A 149 14.37 -0.21 7.54
CA ALA A 149 13.58 -0.47 6.34
C ALA A 149 13.70 0.66 5.29
N ARG A 150 13.94 1.91 5.73
CA ARG A 150 14.14 3.06 4.84
C ARG A 150 15.36 2.90 3.91
N PHE A 151 16.35 2.11 4.29
CA PHE A 151 17.57 1.86 3.51
C PHE A 151 17.45 0.70 2.53
N PHE A 152 16.37 -0.07 2.57
CA PHE A 152 16.15 -1.13 1.60
C PHE A 152 15.90 -0.55 0.20
N ALA A 153 16.34 -1.29 -0.82
CA ALA A 153 16.12 -0.89 -2.20
C ALA A 153 14.61 -0.87 -2.48
N THR A 154 14.07 0.28 -2.92
CA THR A 154 12.63 0.45 -3.14
C THR A 154 12.03 -0.65 -4.01
N TRP A 155 12.70 -1.02 -5.11
CA TRP A 155 12.19 -2.08 -5.99
C TRP A 155 12.03 -3.43 -5.27
N ARG A 156 12.89 -3.76 -4.30
CA ARG A 156 12.76 -5.01 -3.52
C ARG A 156 11.56 -4.96 -2.60
N VAL A 157 11.40 -3.85 -1.90
CA VAL A 157 10.26 -3.64 -0.99
C VAL A 157 8.95 -3.71 -1.76
N GLU A 158 8.80 -2.90 -2.81
CA GLU A 158 7.58 -2.87 -3.63
C GLU A 158 7.31 -4.22 -4.30
N GLY A 159 8.35 -4.87 -4.84
CA GLY A 159 8.24 -6.19 -5.45
C GLY A 159 7.83 -7.27 -4.44
N TYR A 160 8.35 -7.21 -3.21
CA TYR A 160 7.97 -8.13 -2.14
C TYR A 160 6.54 -7.89 -1.65
N CYS A 161 6.11 -6.63 -1.52
CA CYS A 161 4.73 -6.29 -1.21
C CYS A 161 3.76 -6.81 -2.29
N ASP A 162 4.06 -6.63 -3.57
CA ASP A 162 3.27 -7.18 -4.69
C ASP A 162 3.33 -8.73 -4.75
N HIS A 163 4.45 -9.34 -4.36
CA HIS A 163 4.58 -10.80 -4.25
C HIS A 163 3.66 -11.37 -3.17
N VAL A 164 3.71 -10.81 -1.95
CA VAL A 164 2.83 -11.22 -0.84
C VAL A 164 1.36 -10.93 -1.18
N ALA A 165 1.07 -9.80 -1.83
CA ALA A 165 -0.27 -9.49 -2.30
C ALA A 165 -0.75 -10.43 -3.42
N GLY A 166 0.14 -11.18 -4.08
CA GLY A 166 -0.18 -12.11 -5.16
C GLY A 166 -0.68 -11.42 -6.44
N GLU A 167 -0.61 -10.10 -6.54
CA GLU A 167 -1.12 -9.34 -7.69
C GLU A 167 -0.24 -8.12 -8.02
N SER A 168 -0.39 -7.65 -9.25
CA SER A 168 0.16 -6.38 -9.73
C SER A 168 -0.94 -5.62 -10.45
N SER A 169 -0.78 -4.31 -10.61
CA SER A 169 -1.73 -3.50 -11.37
C SER A 169 -1.75 -3.78 -12.88
N LEU A 170 -0.72 -4.43 -13.41
CA LEU A 170 -0.62 -4.81 -14.81
C LEU A 170 -0.84 -6.32 -14.98
N SER A 171 -1.51 -6.69 -16.07
CA SER A 171 -1.44 -8.05 -16.60
C SER A 171 -0.13 -8.25 -17.37
N PRO A 172 0.30 -9.51 -17.61
CA PRO A 172 1.45 -9.79 -18.46
C PRO A 172 1.34 -9.17 -19.86
N GLU A 173 0.15 -9.20 -20.46
CA GLU A 173 -0.12 -8.65 -21.79
C GLU A 173 0.01 -7.12 -21.80
N ASP A 174 -0.51 -6.44 -20.77
CA ASP A 174 -0.35 -4.99 -20.65
C ASP A 174 1.09 -4.58 -20.35
N ALA A 175 1.82 -5.37 -19.57
CA ALA A 175 3.25 -5.15 -19.35
C ALA A 175 4.04 -5.30 -20.66
N GLU A 176 3.78 -6.33 -21.46
CA GLU A 176 4.40 -6.52 -22.77
C GLU A 176 4.05 -5.38 -23.74
N ARG A 177 2.78 -4.97 -23.78
CA ARG A 177 2.33 -3.83 -24.59
C ARG A 177 3.09 -2.55 -24.24
N LEU A 178 3.25 -2.26 -22.94
CA LEU A 178 3.98 -1.09 -22.46
C LEU A 178 5.47 -1.15 -22.80
N ARG A 179 6.10 -2.34 -22.74
CA ARG A 179 7.49 -2.53 -23.19
C ARG A 179 7.63 -2.26 -24.69
N ASN A 180 6.72 -2.81 -25.49
CA ASN A 180 6.72 -2.65 -26.94
C ASN A 180 6.46 -1.21 -27.38
N SER A 181 5.67 -0.45 -26.62
CA SER A 181 5.44 0.98 -26.87
C SER A 181 6.56 1.89 -26.36
N GLY A 182 7.61 1.34 -25.73
CA GLY A 182 8.70 2.11 -25.10
C GLY A 182 8.24 3.01 -23.96
N THR A 183 7.06 2.77 -23.40
CA THR A 183 6.45 3.64 -22.39
C THR A 183 6.98 3.29 -21.00
N VAL A 184 7.71 4.21 -20.38
CA VAL A 184 8.19 4.05 -19.01
C VAL A 184 7.08 4.49 -18.05
N THR A 185 6.60 3.55 -17.23
CA THR A 185 5.59 3.82 -16.19
C THR A 185 5.98 3.16 -14.86
N PRO A 186 5.60 3.73 -13.71
CA PRO A 186 5.78 3.06 -12.42
C PRO A 186 5.12 1.68 -12.38
N ALA A 187 3.95 1.52 -13.00
CA ALA A 187 3.23 0.25 -13.02
C ALA A 187 4.07 -0.90 -13.63
N LEU A 188 4.86 -0.61 -14.66
CA LEU A 188 5.78 -1.59 -15.27
C LEU A 188 6.93 -1.95 -14.33
N GLN A 189 7.51 -0.96 -13.64
CA GLN A 189 8.57 -1.19 -12.66
C GLN A 189 8.12 -2.10 -11.50
N TYR A 190 6.89 -1.90 -11.00
CA TYR A 190 6.32 -2.72 -9.94
C TYR A 190 6.08 -4.16 -10.42
N PHE A 191 5.55 -4.32 -11.64
CA PHE A 191 5.38 -5.62 -12.26
C PHE A 191 6.73 -6.37 -12.38
N ASP A 192 7.76 -5.72 -12.91
CA ASP A 192 9.09 -6.32 -13.08
C ASP A 192 9.74 -6.66 -11.74
N ALA A 193 9.60 -5.77 -10.76
CA ALA A 193 10.10 -5.98 -9.40
C ALA A 193 9.47 -7.22 -8.76
N ARG A 194 8.14 -7.37 -8.85
CA ARG A 194 7.44 -8.57 -8.36
C ARG A 194 7.96 -9.83 -9.04
N ARG A 195 8.07 -9.83 -10.38
CA ARG A 195 8.54 -11.01 -11.13
C ARG A 195 9.95 -11.41 -10.72
N LYS A 196 10.81 -10.45 -10.43
CA LYS A 196 12.16 -10.71 -9.93
C LYS A 196 12.15 -11.32 -8.52
N ILE A 197 11.35 -10.78 -7.60
CA ILE A 197 11.20 -11.34 -6.26
C ILE A 197 10.61 -12.76 -6.31
N GLU A 198 9.62 -13.01 -7.16
CA GLU A 198 9.04 -14.34 -7.36
C GLU A 198 10.10 -15.35 -7.86
N ALA A 199 10.97 -14.94 -8.78
CA ALA A 199 12.06 -15.79 -9.26
C ALA A 199 13.10 -16.08 -8.18
N GLU A 200 13.50 -15.07 -7.39
CA GLU A 200 14.43 -15.23 -6.26
C GLU A 200 13.83 -16.13 -5.16
N ALA A 201 12.54 -15.95 -4.85
CA ALA A 201 11.82 -16.76 -3.87
C ALA A 201 11.69 -18.23 -4.35
N ALA A 202 11.38 -18.45 -5.62
CA ALA A 202 11.33 -19.79 -6.21
C ALA A 202 12.71 -20.49 -6.22
N ALA A 203 13.79 -19.72 -6.25
CA ALA A 203 15.16 -20.23 -6.09
C ALA A 203 15.54 -20.49 -4.62
N GLY A 204 14.63 -20.25 -3.67
CA GLY A 204 14.83 -20.53 -2.24
C GLY A 204 15.42 -19.36 -1.44
N ALA A 205 15.39 -18.13 -1.98
CA ALA A 205 15.83 -16.96 -1.23
C ALA A 205 14.96 -16.73 0.03
N THR A 206 15.62 -16.45 1.14
CA THR A 206 14.97 -16.05 2.39
C THR A 206 14.40 -14.63 2.31
N VAL A 207 13.46 -14.29 3.20
CA VAL A 207 12.87 -12.94 3.23
C VAL A 207 13.94 -11.84 3.42
N ASP A 208 14.98 -12.11 4.20
CA ASP A 208 16.10 -11.18 4.39
C ASP A 208 16.84 -10.93 3.08
N GLN A 209 17.12 -11.98 2.30
CA GLN A 209 17.76 -11.86 1.00
C GLN A 209 16.87 -11.13 -0.02
N LEU A 210 15.57 -11.40 -0.01
CA LEU A 210 14.60 -10.74 -0.88
C LEU A 210 14.51 -9.23 -0.62
N LEU A 211 14.64 -8.79 0.63
CA LEU A 211 14.50 -7.38 1.02
C LEU A 211 15.84 -6.62 1.02
N GLN A 212 16.90 -7.22 1.55
CA GLN A 212 18.21 -6.58 1.72
C GLN A 212 19.15 -6.84 0.53
N GLY A 213 18.85 -7.86 -0.29
CA GLY A 213 19.76 -8.39 -1.29
C GLY A 213 20.74 -9.40 -0.69
N ASN A 214 21.40 -10.18 -1.55
CA ASN A 214 22.47 -11.07 -1.11
C ASN A 214 23.67 -10.22 -0.66
N ALA A 215 24.08 -10.38 0.60
CA ALA A 215 25.37 -9.90 1.08
C ALA A 215 26.48 -10.65 0.31
N GLY A 216 26.93 -10.10 -0.81
CA GLY A 216 27.94 -10.74 -1.66
C GLY A 216 28.03 -10.28 -3.12
N ALA A 217 27.21 -9.32 -3.56
CA ALA A 217 27.33 -8.74 -4.90
C ALA A 217 27.63 -7.23 -4.83
N ASN A 218 28.89 -6.91 -4.54
CA ASN A 218 29.56 -5.67 -4.94
C ASN A 218 30.89 -6.05 -5.57
#